data_AF-A0A949K8C7-F1
#
_entry.id   AF-A0A949K8C7-F1
#
_cell.length_a   1.000
_cell.length_b   1.000
_cell.length_c   1.000
_cell.angle_alpha   90.00
_cell.angle_beta   90.00
_cell.angle_gamma   90.00
#
_symmetry.space_group_name_H-M   'P 1'
#
loop_
_entity.id
_entity.type
_entity.pdbx_description
1 polymer ?
#
loop_
_entity_poly.entity_id
_entity_poly.type
_entity_poly.pdbx_seq_one_letter_code
_entity_poly.pdbx_strand_id
1 'polypeptide(L)' 'MKKYEKNMLAVLFAAAIAAASASPAMAWGCIALAEEDDSYGYSYNFEYQEDAAERALNECAERTSSDDVCVIVECDEDS' A
#
# COMPACT_ATOMS: atom_id res chain seq x y z
N MET A 1 -6.46 -53.22 -41.29
CA MET A 1 -7.13 -53.71 -40.08
C MET A 1 -6.50 -53.04 -38.86
N LYS A 2 -7.35 -52.45 -38.00
CA LYS A 2 -7.13 -52.07 -36.58
C LYS A 2 -6.17 -50.89 -36.34
N LYS A 3 -6.68 -49.65 -36.22
CA LYS A 3 -7.39 -49.04 -35.06
C LYS A 3 -6.52 -49.00 -33.79
N TYR A 4 -5.71 -47.95 -33.68
CA TYR A 4 -5.29 -47.39 -32.38
C TYR A 4 -5.30 -45.86 -32.43
N GLU A 5 -6.39 -45.29 -32.95
CA GLU A 5 -6.99 -44.13 -32.30
C GLU A 5 -7.53 -44.65 -30.97
N LYS A 6 -6.83 -44.37 -29.88
CA LYS A 6 -7.36 -44.51 -28.53
C LYS A 6 -6.53 -43.68 -27.56
N ASN A 7 -7.20 -42.66 -27.03
CA ASN A 7 -6.89 -41.94 -25.79
C ASN A 7 -5.88 -40.81 -26.02
N MET A 8 -6.28 -39.61 -26.47
CA MET A 8 -7.31 -38.73 -25.88
C MET A 8 -7.05 -38.50 -24.39
N LEU A 9 -6.78 -37.24 -24.05
CA LEU A 9 -6.82 -36.63 -22.71
C LEU A 9 -5.70 -37.00 -21.73
N ALA A 10 -4.61 -36.23 -21.80
CA ALA A 10 -3.93 -35.75 -20.59
C ALA A 10 -3.78 -34.22 -20.67
N VAL A 11 -4.90 -33.54 -20.94
CA VAL A 11 -5.09 -32.18 -20.44
C VAL A 11 -5.20 -32.32 -18.94
N LEU A 12 -4.30 -31.68 -18.19
CA LEU A 12 -4.54 -31.13 -16.86
C LEU A 12 -3.24 -30.41 -16.45
N PHE A 13 -3.05 -29.19 -16.96
CA PHE A 13 -3.24 -27.99 -16.13
C PHE A 13 -2.47 -28.09 -14.79
N ALA A 14 -1.14 -28.12 -14.85
CA ALA A 14 -0.31 -27.70 -13.74
C ALA A 14 0.01 -26.19 -13.87
N ALA A 15 -1.01 -25.38 -14.16
CA ALA A 15 -0.95 -23.96 -13.84
C ALA A 15 -1.27 -23.88 -12.35
N ALA A 16 -0.25 -24.07 -11.51
CA ALA A 16 -0.32 -23.65 -10.12
C ALA A 16 -0.46 -22.12 -10.16
N ILE A 17 -1.70 -21.64 -10.22
CA ILE A 17 -2.02 -20.26 -9.93
C ILE A 17 -1.61 -20.10 -8.47
N ALA A 18 -0.43 -19.55 -8.23
CA ALA A 18 -0.16 -18.92 -6.96
C ALA A 18 -1.27 -17.88 -6.80
N ALA A 19 -2.28 -18.20 -6.01
CA ALA A 19 -3.20 -17.21 -5.52
C ALA A 19 -2.34 -16.25 -4.70
N ALA A 20 -1.84 -15.21 -5.35
CA ALA A 20 -1.38 -14.04 -4.67
C ALA A 20 -2.58 -13.57 -3.87
N SER A 21 -2.57 -13.86 -2.57
CA SER A 21 -3.46 -13.24 -1.61
C SER A 21 -3.07 -11.77 -1.58
N ALA A 22 -3.55 -11.02 -2.57
CA ALA A 22 -3.73 -9.60 -2.43
C ALA A 22 -4.86 -9.46 -1.41
N SER A 23 -4.50 -9.51 -0.13
CA SER A 23 -5.31 -8.79 0.85
C SER A 23 -5.42 -7.36 0.30
N PRO A 24 -6.61 -6.74 0.27
CA PRO A 24 -6.63 -5.29 0.22
C PRO A 24 -5.84 -4.88 1.45
N ALA A 25 -4.61 -4.40 1.23
CA ALA A 25 -3.91 -3.70 2.27
C ALA A 25 -4.83 -2.50 2.52
N MET A 26 -5.46 -2.47 3.69
CA MET A 26 -6.13 -1.28 4.20
C MET A 26 -4.99 -0.27 4.38
N ALA A 27 -4.55 0.32 3.28
CA ALA A 27 -3.28 0.99 3.16
C ALA A 27 -3.53 2.44 3.53
N TRP A 28 -3.23 2.78 4.76
CA TRP A 28 -3.37 4.13 5.24
C TRP A 28 -2.31 5.03 4.61
N GLY A 29 -2.76 6.21 4.22
CA GLY A 29 -1.90 7.33 3.86
C GLY A 29 -2.35 8.59 4.58
N CYS A 30 -1.40 9.34 5.14
CA CYS A 30 -1.69 10.63 5.75
C CYS A 30 -0.81 11.74 5.15
N ILE A 31 -1.31 12.97 5.24
CA ILE A 31 -0.59 14.21 4.92
C ILE A 31 -0.49 15.05 6.19
N ALA A 32 0.71 15.53 6.48
CA ALA A 32 1.00 16.50 7.53
C ALA A 32 1.45 17.82 6.91
N LEU A 33 0.96 18.95 7.44
CA LEU A 33 1.41 20.30 7.09
C LEU A 33 1.98 20.99 8.32
N ALA A 34 3.01 21.80 8.13
CA ALA A 34 3.45 22.72 9.15
C ALA A 34 2.54 23.97 9.16
N GLU A 35 2.28 24.51 10.35
CA GLU A 35 1.30 25.59 10.51
C GLU A 35 1.81 26.96 10.03
N GLU A 36 3.10 27.27 10.22
CA GLU A 36 3.65 28.59 9.86
C GLU A 36 4.53 28.59 8.59
N ASP A 37 4.95 27.41 8.10
CA ASP A 37 5.75 27.27 6.89
C ASP A 37 5.15 26.30 5.85
N ASP A 38 5.55 26.44 4.58
CA ASP A 38 5.05 25.62 3.46
C ASP A 38 5.62 24.18 3.46
N SER A 39 6.14 23.69 4.59
CA SER A 39 6.66 22.34 4.74
C SER A 39 5.53 21.32 4.88
N TYR A 40 5.76 20.14 4.31
CA TYR A 40 4.80 19.05 4.36
C TYR A 40 5.47 17.69 4.43
N GLY A 41 4.74 16.75 5.02
CA GLY A 41 5.11 15.35 5.12
C GLY A 41 3.98 14.45 4.62
N TYR A 42 4.32 13.27 4.14
CA TYR A 42 3.35 12.30 3.67
C TYR A 42 3.73 10.87 4.04
N SER A 43 2.75 9.99 4.03
CA SER A 43 2.91 8.55 4.22
C SER A 43 1.90 7.80 3.36
N TYR A 44 2.19 6.53 3.05
CA TYR A 44 1.35 5.68 2.22
C TYR A 44 1.70 4.21 2.47
N ASN A 45 0.78 3.30 2.12
CA ASN A 45 0.96 1.85 2.27
C ASN A 45 1.21 1.36 3.71
N PHE A 46 0.61 2.02 4.71
CA PHE A 46 0.69 1.58 6.11
C PHE A 46 -0.49 0.68 6.48
N GLU A 47 -0.23 -0.36 7.27
CA GLU A 47 -1.28 -1.25 7.78
C GLU A 47 -2.18 -0.53 8.81
N TYR A 48 -1.61 0.43 9.54
CA TYR A 48 -2.29 1.16 10.61
C TYR A 48 -2.24 2.67 10.37
N GLN A 49 -3.36 3.35 10.65
CA GLN A 49 -3.48 4.80 10.57
C GLN A 49 -2.45 5.52 11.45
N GLU A 50 -2.20 5.02 12.66
CA GLU A 50 -1.27 5.64 13.61
C GLU A 50 0.15 5.67 13.06
N ASP A 51 0.62 4.57 12.48
CA ASP A 51 1.95 4.49 11.86
C ASP A 51 2.06 5.42 10.64
N ALA A 52 0.99 5.51 9.84
CA ALA A 52 0.91 6.44 8.73
C ALA A 52 1.02 7.90 9.22
N ALA A 53 0.29 8.25 10.28
CA ALA A 53 0.29 9.59 10.85
C ALA A 53 1.66 9.95 11.43
N GLU A 54 2.26 9.06 12.22
CA GLU A 54 3.61 9.27 12.77
C GLU A 54 4.64 9.48 11.67
N ARG A 55 4.59 8.66 10.62
CA ARG A 55 5.52 8.78 9.49
C ARG A 55 5.38 10.11 8.74
N ALA A 56 4.15 10.59 8.53
CA ALA A 56 3.88 11.86 7.87
C ALA A 56 4.32 13.05 8.74
N LEU A 57 4.06 13.01 10.05
CA LEU A 57 4.51 14.03 11.00
C LEU A 57 6.03 14.11 11.07
N ASN A 58 6.72 12.98 11.16
CA ASN A 58 8.18 12.95 11.17
C ASN A 58 8.76 13.51 9.87
N GLU A 59 8.16 13.20 8.73
CA GLU A 59 8.60 13.75 7.45
C GLU A 59 8.44 15.26 7.33
N CYS A 60 7.33 15.79 7.86
CA CYS A 60 7.09 17.21 7.95
C CYS A 60 8.17 17.86 8.84
N ALA A 61 8.36 17.33 10.06
CA ALA A 61 9.34 17.85 11.01
C ALA A 61 10.79 17.81 10.50
N GLU A 62 11.16 16.81 9.70
CA GLU A 62 12.49 16.73 9.08
C GLU A 62 12.73 17.80 8.00
N ARG A 63 11.66 18.33 7.40
CA ARG A 63 11.71 19.32 6.32
C ARG A 63 11.52 20.74 6.81
N THR A 64 10.80 20.89 7.91
CA THR A 64 10.61 22.15 8.60
C THR A 64 11.94 22.65 9.17
N SER A 65 12.24 23.93 8.94
CA SER A 65 13.50 24.56 9.37
C SER A 65 13.39 25.36 10.68
N SER A 66 12.17 25.47 11.20
CA SER A 66 11.74 26.16 12.43
C SER A 66 11.27 25.14 13.49
N ASP A 67 11.02 25.59 14.72
CA ASP A 67 10.28 24.82 15.75
C ASP A 67 8.77 24.77 15.43
N ASP A 68 8.42 24.69 14.15
CA ASP A 68 7.05 24.75 13.65
C ASP A 68 6.27 23.49 13.99
N VAL A 69 4.96 23.64 14.21
CA VAL A 69 4.09 22.54 14.59
C VAL A 69 3.55 21.87 13.34
N CYS A 70 3.88 20.59 13.15
CA CYS A 70 3.29 19.75 12.11
C CYS A 70 1.97 19.13 12.59
N VAL A 71 0.92 19.23 11.78
CA VAL A 71 -0.41 18.68 12.06
C VAL A 71 -0.92 17.83 10.90
N ILE A 72 -1.63 16.73 11.20
CA ILE A 72 -2.29 15.92 10.18
C ILE A 72 -3.49 16.69 9.62
N VAL A 73 -3.52 16.86 8.30
CA VAL A 73 -4.63 17.55 7.60
C VAL A 73 -5.51 16.59 6.81
N GLU A 74 -4.97 15.44 6.42
CA GLU A 74 -5.68 14.40 5.69
C GLU A 74 -5.13 13.05 6.13
N CYS A 75 -6.02 12.08 6.37
CA CYS A 75 -5.60 10.70 6.53
C CYS A 75 -6.71 9.74 6.15
N ASP A 76 -6.45 8.95 5.12
CA ASP A 76 -7.44 8.11 4.47
C ASP A 76 -6.90 6.68 4.32
N GLU A 77 -7.82 5.74 4.26
CA GLU A 77 -7.55 4.35 3.89
C GLU A 77 -7.66 4.23 2.37
N ASP A 78 -6.59 3.75 1.69
CA ASP A 78 -6.67 3.38 0.28
C ASP A 78 -7.75 2.30 0.12
N SER A 79 -8.80 2.65 -0.62
CA SER A 79 -10.03 1.85 -0.80
C SER A 79 -10.20 1.29 -2.21
#